data_AF-I1H3F2-F1
#
_entry.id   AF-I1H3F2-F1
#
_cell.length_a   1.000
_cell.length_b   1.000
_cell.length_c   1.000
_cell.angle_alpha   90.00
_cell.angle_beta   90.00
_cell.angle_gamma   90.00
#
_symmetry.space_group_name_H-M   'P 1'
#
loop_
_entity.id
_entity.type
_entity.pdbx_description
1 polymer ?
#
loop_
_entity_poly.entity_id
_entity_poly.type
_entity_poly.pdbx_seq_one_letter_code
_entity_poly.pdbx_strand_id
1 'polypeptide(L)'
;MASRQAVVLLAAAAIAVSFFSAPASAEVFMVGGDPGWTLPYPADWTEGKTFAVGDSLMFMYSPGKHTVVELGGPAFRACNVTDSNSLGSWTTGSDTVALDKPGKRWFVCGVQDHCAKGMKLVVNVGAPGPDAPPKSSASFVAGAVSAAAAGVVAAAALMF
;
A
#
# COMPACT_ATOMS: atom_id res chain seq x y z
N MET A 1 0.83 45.37 29.77
CA MET A 1 0.45 43.98 30.12
C MET A 1 -0.27 43.24 28.98
N ALA A 2 -0.76 43.91 27.92
CA ALA A 2 -1.45 43.28 26.77
C ALA A 2 -0.54 42.53 25.77
N SER A 3 0.78 42.59 25.90
CA SER A 3 1.71 41.96 24.95
C SER A 3 2.05 40.51 25.30
N ARG A 4 2.12 40.15 26.60
CA ARG A 4 2.52 38.80 27.02
C ARG A 4 1.41 37.77 26.85
N GLN A 5 0.16 38.14 27.15
CA GLN A 5 -0.98 37.22 27.01
C GLN A 5 -1.34 36.94 25.55
N ALA A 6 -1.26 37.94 24.66
CA ALA A 6 -1.46 37.75 23.22
C ALA A 6 -0.38 36.86 22.59
N VAL A 7 0.89 37.02 23.00
CA VAL A 7 1.99 36.17 22.53
C VAL A 7 1.86 34.73 23.04
N VAL A 8 1.42 34.53 24.29
CA VAL A 8 1.19 33.19 24.86
C VAL A 8 0.02 32.47 24.17
N LEU A 9 -1.06 33.18 23.83
CA LEU A 9 -2.21 32.60 23.13
C LEU A 9 -1.91 32.25 21.67
N LEU A 10 -1.13 33.08 20.97
CA LEU A 10 -0.66 32.80 19.60
C LEU A 10 0.32 31.62 19.57
N ALA A 11 1.21 31.50 20.56
CA ALA A 11 2.11 30.35 20.70
C ALA A 11 1.35 29.05 21.02
N ALA A 12 0.35 29.10 21.91
CA ALA A 12 -0.49 27.95 22.24
C ALA A 12 -1.35 27.48 21.05
N ALA A 13 -1.85 28.41 20.22
CA ALA A 13 -2.58 28.09 19.00
C ALA A 13 -1.70 27.45 17.91
N ALA A 14 -0.42 27.82 17.82
CA ALA A 14 0.53 27.22 16.88
C ALA A 14 0.98 25.79 17.26
N ILE A 15 0.97 25.46 18.56
CA ILE A 15 1.34 24.12 19.07
C ILE A 15 0.16 23.11 18.92
N ALA A 16 -1.07 23.60 18.82
CA ALA A 16 -2.27 22.75 18.71
C ALA A 16 -2.51 22.16 17.30
N VAL A 17 -1.75 22.57 16.27
CA VAL A 17 -1.95 22.14 14.87
C VAL A 17 -1.12 20.89 14.49
N SER A 18 -0.21 20.43 15.36
CA SER A 18 0.88 19.52 14.97
C SER A 18 0.68 18.01 15.24
N PHE A 19 -0.51 17.54 15.64
CA PHE A 19 -0.72 16.09 15.90
C PHE A 19 -1.95 15.49 15.20
N PHE A 20 -2.23 15.92 13.97
CA PHE A 20 -3.10 15.13 13.09
C PHE A 20 -2.30 13.93 12.56
N SER A 21 -2.15 12.88 13.37
CA SER A 21 -1.75 11.58 12.84
C SER A 21 -2.86 11.11 11.90
N ALA A 22 -2.57 11.07 10.60
CA ALA A 22 -3.48 10.47 9.64
C ALA A 22 -3.78 9.02 10.08
N PRO A 23 -5.04 8.55 9.98
CA PRO A 23 -5.34 7.17 10.29
C PRO A 23 -4.51 6.27 9.38
N ALA A 24 -3.77 5.31 9.96
CA ALA A 24 -3.07 4.29 9.21
C ALA A 24 -4.11 3.39 8.53
N SER A 25 -4.44 3.66 7.27
CA SER A 25 -5.30 2.78 6.48
C SER A 25 -4.50 1.59 5.95
N ALA A 26 -5.08 0.40 6.04
CA ALA A 26 -4.60 -0.78 5.34
C ALA A 26 -4.61 -0.54 3.82
N GLU A 27 -3.49 -0.79 3.16
CA GLU A 27 -3.34 -0.70 1.71
C GLU A 27 -3.41 -2.08 1.06
N VAL A 28 -3.99 -2.14 -0.14
CA VAL A 28 -3.96 -3.35 -0.97
C VAL A 28 -3.03 -3.11 -2.15
N PHE A 29 -1.90 -3.79 -2.17
CA PHE A 29 -0.90 -3.70 -3.23
C PHE A 29 -1.20 -4.71 -4.33
N MET A 30 -1.53 -4.22 -5.53
CA MET A 30 -1.63 -5.09 -6.70
C MET A 30 -0.23 -5.50 -7.17
N VAL A 31 0.08 -6.78 -6.97
CA VAL A 31 1.41 -7.34 -7.24
C VAL A 31 1.71 -7.31 -8.73
N GLY A 32 2.84 -6.69 -9.09
CA GLY A 32 3.27 -6.51 -10.48
C GLY A 32 2.68 -5.29 -11.18
N GLY A 33 1.74 -4.55 -10.57
CA GLY A 33 1.05 -3.46 -11.26
C GLY A 33 0.18 -3.99 -12.40
N ASP A 34 -0.03 -3.20 -13.45
CA ASP A 34 -0.55 -3.70 -14.74
C ASP A 34 0.67 -4.15 -15.56
N PRO A 35 1.04 -5.45 -15.50
CA PRO A 35 0.24 -6.57 -16.04
C PRO A 35 -0.12 -7.68 -15.04
N GLY A 36 0.08 -7.46 -13.73
CA GLY A 36 -0.23 -8.40 -12.67
C GLY A 36 0.88 -9.43 -12.36
N TRP A 37 0.47 -10.56 -11.78
CA TRP A 37 1.37 -11.67 -11.43
C TRP A 37 1.60 -12.56 -12.66
N THR A 38 2.62 -12.22 -13.44
CA THR A 38 2.92 -12.88 -14.72
C THR A 38 4.44 -12.97 -14.98
N LEU A 39 4.81 -13.66 -16.07
CA LEU A 39 6.17 -13.68 -16.62
C LEU A 39 6.27 -12.82 -17.89
N PRO A 40 7.36 -12.05 -18.08
CA PRO A 40 8.40 -11.76 -17.11
C PRO A 40 7.87 -10.95 -15.92
N TYR A 41 8.35 -11.24 -14.70
CA TYR A 41 7.95 -10.51 -13.50
C TYR A 41 8.92 -9.35 -13.22
N PRO A 42 8.44 -8.11 -12.99
CA PRO A 42 9.30 -6.97 -12.67
C PRO A 42 9.96 -7.11 -11.29
N ALA A 43 11.29 -7.28 -11.27
CA ALA A 43 12.06 -7.46 -10.03
C ALA A 43 12.12 -6.20 -9.15
N ASP A 44 11.92 -5.03 -9.74
CA ASP A 44 11.90 -3.70 -9.14
C ASP A 44 10.50 -3.27 -8.66
N TRP A 45 9.47 -4.12 -8.78
CA TRP A 45 8.11 -3.76 -8.40
C TRP A 45 7.96 -3.31 -6.93
N THR A 46 8.86 -3.74 -6.05
CA THR A 46 8.86 -3.32 -4.64
C THR A 46 9.53 -1.96 -4.39
N GLU A 47 10.18 -1.36 -5.40
CA GLU A 47 10.87 -0.08 -5.26
C GLU A 47 9.89 1.05 -4.92
N GLY A 48 10.26 1.86 -3.92
CA GLY A 48 9.43 2.95 -3.41
C GLY A 48 8.21 2.51 -2.60
N LYS A 49 7.98 1.20 -2.39
CA LYS A 49 6.84 0.69 -1.61
C LYS A 49 7.24 0.40 -0.17
N THR A 50 6.34 0.76 0.75
CA THR A 50 6.46 0.40 2.16
C THR A 50 5.29 -0.52 2.53
N PHE A 51 5.62 -1.73 2.96
CA PHE A 51 4.62 -2.71 3.42
C PHE A 51 4.56 -2.69 4.94
N ALA A 52 3.36 -2.62 5.50
CA ALA A 52 3.13 -2.64 6.94
C ALA A 52 2.16 -3.75 7.34
N VAL A 53 2.18 -4.13 8.62
CA VAL A 53 1.15 -5.02 9.16
C VAL A 53 -0.23 -4.39 8.99
N GLY A 54 -1.18 -5.17 8.48
CA GLY A 54 -2.53 -4.74 8.11
C GLY A 54 -2.72 -4.52 6.61
N ASP A 55 -1.64 -4.30 5.86
CA ASP A 55 -1.70 -4.24 4.39
C ASP A 55 -1.98 -5.63 3.79
N SER A 56 -2.27 -5.67 2.49
CA SER A 56 -2.47 -6.92 1.75
C SER A 56 -1.79 -6.90 0.38
N LEU A 57 -1.39 -8.07 -0.09
CA LEU A 57 -0.90 -8.29 -1.46
C LEU A 57 -2.01 -8.94 -2.28
N MET A 58 -2.39 -8.33 -3.39
CA MET A 58 -3.37 -8.87 -4.33
C MET A 58 -2.65 -9.38 -5.57
N PHE A 59 -2.72 -10.69 -5.79
CA PHE A 59 -2.15 -11.39 -6.93
C PHE A 59 -3.24 -11.66 -7.96
N MET A 60 -3.18 -10.94 -9.08
CA MET A 60 -4.07 -11.15 -10.22
C MET A 60 -3.34 -11.89 -11.35
N TYR A 61 -3.92 -12.98 -11.83
CA TYR A 61 -3.36 -13.83 -12.88
C TYR A 61 -4.42 -14.75 -13.48
N SER A 62 -4.16 -15.32 -14.66
CA SER A 62 -5.07 -16.32 -15.24
C SER A 62 -5.01 -17.63 -14.45
N PRO A 63 -6.12 -18.13 -13.88
CA PRO A 63 -6.16 -19.41 -13.17
C PRO A 63 -5.60 -20.54 -14.04
N GLY A 64 -4.82 -21.43 -13.44
CA GLY A 64 -4.16 -22.55 -14.14
C GLY A 64 -2.94 -22.16 -14.98
N LYS A 65 -2.63 -20.88 -15.17
CA LYS A 65 -1.36 -20.41 -15.79
C LYS A 65 -0.31 -20.08 -14.75
N HIS A 66 -0.74 -19.55 -13.61
CA HIS A 66 0.13 -19.22 -12.49
C HIS A 66 -0.53 -19.71 -11.20
N THR A 67 0.27 -19.71 -10.13
CA THR A 67 -0.16 -19.89 -8.75
C THR A 67 0.62 -18.93 -7.88
N VAL A 68 0.22 -18.81 -6.62
CA VAL A 68 0.99 -18.13 -5.57
C VAL A 68 1.32 -19.17 -4.52
N VAL A 69 2.59 -19.32 -4.20
CA VAL A 69 3.05 -20.19 -3.11
C VAL A 69 3.94 -19.37 -2.20
N GLU A 70 3.64 -19.37 -0.91
CA GLU A 70 4.52 -18.81 0.11
C GLU A 70 5.51 -19.87 0.58
N LEU A 71 6.78 -19.49 0.69
CA LEU A 71 7.87 -20.36 1.13
C LEU A 71 8.70 -19.71 2.23
N GLY A 72 9.50 -20.52 2.91
CA GLY A 72 10.63 -20.02 3.69
C GLY A 72 11.79 -19.54 2.79
N GLY A 73 12.61 -18.61 3.29
CA GLY A 73 13.72 -18.02 2.53
C GLY A 73 14.68 -19.01 1.84
N PRO A 74 15.12 -20.13 2.46
CA PRO A 74 15.94 -21.13 1.79
C PRO A 74 15.23 -21.81 0.60
N ALA A 75 13.99 -22.26 0.78
CA ALA A 75 13.20 -22.90 -0.28
C ALA A 75 12.89 -21.93 -1.42
N PHE A 76 12.59 -20.66 -1.10
CA PHE A 76 12.44 -19.58 -2.08
C PHE A 76 13.68 -19.41 -2.95
N ARG A 77 14.87 -19.33 -2.35
CA ARG A 77 16.13 -19.16 -3.10
C ARG A 77 16.40 -20.31 -4.04
N ALA A 78 16.06 -21.52 -3.61
CA ALA A 78 16.23 -22.74 -4.41
C ALA A 78 15.07 -23.00 -5.39
N CYS A 79 14.01 -22.20 -5.38
CA CYS A 79 12.75 -22.52 -6.07
C CYS A 79 12.22 -23.93 -5.76
N ASN A 80 12.39 -24.38 -4.51
CA ASN A 80 11.98 -25.70 -4.05
C ASN A 80 10.51 -25.68 -3.61
N VAL A 81 9.62 -25.72 -4.59
CA VAL A 81 8.17 -25.71 -4.38
C VAL A 81 7.68 -27.14 -4.14
N THR A 82 7.53 -27.51 -2.88
CA THR A 82 6.93 -28.79 -2.46
C THR A 82 5.92 -28.53 -1.36
N ASP A 83 5.00 -29.48 -1.15
CA ASP A 83 3.99 -29.37 -0.09
C ASP A 83 4.63 -29.21 1.30
N SER A 84 5.77 -29.86 1.55
CA SER A 84 6.50 -29.77 2.83
C SER A 84 7.18 -28.42 3.07
N ASN A 85 7.47 -27.66 2.00
CA ASN A 85 8.11 -26.35 2.09
C ASN A 85 7.10 -25.20 2.01
N SER A 86 5.86 -25.50 1.61
CA SER A 86 4.78 -24.52 1.44
C SER A 86 4.27 -24.03 2.79
N LEU A 87 4.25 -22.72 2.96
CA LEU A 87 3.62 -22.04 4.10
C LEU A 87 2.18 -21.61 3.76
N GLY A 88 1.84 -21.58 2.48
CA GLY A 88 0.52 -21.23 1.96
C GLY A 88 0.50 -21.35 0.44
N SER A 89 -0.64 -21.69 -0.13
CA SER A 89 -0.82 -21.87 -1.58
C SER A 89 -2.17 -21.34 -2.02
N TRP A 90 -2.19 -20.60 -3.13
CA TRP A 90 -3.37 -20.00 -3.72
C TRP A 90 -3.37 -20.16 -5.24
N THR A 91 -4.55 -20.43 -5.80
CA THR A 91 -4.70 -20.83 -7.20
C THR A 91 -5.95 -20.24 -7.87
N THR A 92 -6.60 -19.23 -7.27
CA THR A 92 -7.90 -18.73 -7.77
C THR A 92 -7.77 -17.73 -8.90
N GLY A 93 -6.58 -17.15 -9.10
CA GLY A 93 -6.31 -16.11 -10.10
C GLY A 93 -6.60 -14.67 -9.62
N SER A 94 -7.18 -14.51 -8.43
CA SER A 94 -7.39 -13.21 -7.79
C SER A 94 -7.21 -13.37 -6.28
N ASP A 95 -6.01 -13.76 -5.87
CA ASP A 95 -5.71 -14.15 -4.49
C ASP A 95 -5.19 -12.97 -3.68
N THR A 96 -5.77 -12.75 -2.51
CA THR A 96 -5.34 -11.71 -1.57
C THR A 96 -4.68 -12.34 -0.35
N VAL A 97 -3.45 -11.93 -0.07
CA VAL A 97 -2.67 -12.38 1.09
C VAL A 97 -2.49 -11.22 2.06
N ALA A 98 -3.04 -11.36 3.27
CA ALA A 98 -2.86 -10.38 4.33
C ALA A 98 -1.43 -10.38 4.88
N LEU A 99 -0.89 -9.20 5.16
CA LEU A 99 0.38 -9.00 5.84
C LEU A 99 0.10 -8.84 7.34
N ASP A 100 0.06 -9.96 8.06
CA ASP A 100 -0.37 -10.04 9.46
C ASP A 100 0.77 -9.88 10.47
N LYS A 101 2.01 -10.08 10.03
CA LYS A 101 3.20 -10.09 10.89
C LYS A 101 4.37 -9.32 10.26
N PRO A 102 5.21 -8.67 11.08
CA PRO A 102 6.43 -8.04 10.61
C PRO A 102 7.44 -9.08 10.10
N GLY A 103 8.31 -8.66 9.20
CA GLY A 103 9.41 -9.46 8.68
C GLY A 103 9.30 -9.75 7.18
N LYS A 104 10.25 -10.55 6.68
CA LYS A 104 10.29 -10.93 5.27
C LYS A 104 9.25 -12.00 4.97
N ARG A 105 8.60 -11.85 3.83
CA ARG A 105 7.63 -12.80 3.24
C ARG A 105 8.11 -13.15 1.84
N TRP A 106 8.06 -14.42 1.45
CA TRP A 106 8.61 -14.92 0.19
C TRP A 106 7.55 -15.65 -0.62
N PHE A 107 7.27 -15.16 -1.82
CA PHE A 107 6.24 -15.71 -2.70
C PHE A 107 6.84 -16.12 -4.04
N VAL A 108 6.37 -17.23 -4.59
CA VAL A 108 6.79 -17.74 -5.90
C VAL A 108 5.60 -18.23 -6.70
N CYS A 109 5.77 -18.33 -8.01
CA CYS A 109 4.87 -19.15 -8.82
C CYS A 109 5.29 -20.62 -8.71
N GLY A 110 4.34 -21.50 -8.40
CA GLY A 110 4.56 -22.94 -8.24
C GLY A 110 4.51 -23.73 -9.55
N VAL A 111 4.15 -23.11 -10.67
CA VAL A 111 4.21 -23.74 -11.99
C VAL A 111 5.67 -24.01 -12.38
N GLN A 112 5.93 -25.17 -12.98
CA GLN A 112 7.27 -25.62 -13.35
C GLN A 112 8.06 -24.53 -14.08
N ASP A 113 9.31 -24.35 -13.67
CA ASP A 113 10.28 -23.35 -14.15
C ASP A 113 9.91 -21.87 -13.96
N HIS A 114 8.69 -21.52 -13.54
CA HIS A 114 8.30 -20.11 -13.44
C HIS A 114 9.10 -19.35 -12.36
N CYS A 115 9.29 -19.97 -11.19
CA CYS A 115 10.14 -19.40 -10.14
C CYS A 115 11.60 -19.21 -10.61
N ALA A 116 12.16 -20.21 -11.29
CA ALA A 116 13.54 -20.18 -11.78
C ALA A 116 13.73 -19.09 -12.86
N LYS A 117 12.68 -18.80 -13.64
CA LYS A 117 12.61 -17.71 -14.62
C LYS A 117 12.34 -16.33 -14.01
N GLY A 118 12.28 -16.23 -12.68
CA GLY A 118 12.20 -14.96 -11.97
C GLY A 118 10.80 -14.56 -11.47
N MET A 119 9.79 -15.43 -11.61
CA MET A 119 8.45 -15.16 -11.08
C MET A 119 8.39 -15.41 -9.56
N LYS A 120 9.00 -14.48 -8.83
CA LYS A 120 9.19 -14.56 -7.38
C LYS A 120 9.27 -13.16 -6.77
N LEU A 121 8.74 -13.02 -5.57
CA LEU A 121 8.61 -11.76 -4.85
C LEU A 121 9.08 -11.93 -3.40
N VAL A 122 9.80 -10.93 -2.91
CA VAL A 122 10.09 -10.77 -1.48
C VAL A 122 9.57 -9.41 -1.04
N VAL A 123 8.75 -9.38 0.00
CA VAL A 123 8.37 -8.12 0.68
C VAL A 123 8.93 -8.12 2.09
N ASN A 124 9.23 -6.92 2.61
CA ASN A 124 9.66 -6.72 3.99
C ASN A 124 8.59 -5.93 4.73
N VAL A 125 7.87 -6.58 5.63
CA VAL A 125 6.74 -6.00 6.36
C VAL A 125 7.26 -5.31 7.62
N GLY A 126 7.01 -4.01 7.72
CA GLY A 126 7.30 -3.22 8.92
C GLY A 126 6.34 -3.53 10.07
N ALA A 127 6.75 -3.20 11.30
CA ALA A 127 5.88 -3.32 12.46
C ALA A 127 4.68 -2.36 12.36
N PRO A 128 3.52 -2.71 12.96
CA PRO A 128 2.43 -1.76 13.13
C PRO A 128 2.92 -0.65 14.07
N GLY A 129 3.03 0.59 13.60
CA GLY A 129 3.59 1.69 14.39
C GLY A 129 3.20 3.08 13.91
N PRO A 130 3.22 4.08 14.81
CA PRO A 130 2.86 5.48 14.53
C PRO A 130 3.84 6.19 13.57
N ASP A 131 5.02 5.61 13.34
CA ASP A 131 6.10 6.13 12.49
C ASP A 131 6.07 5.59 11.05
N ALA A 132 4.97 4.96 10.62
CA ALA A 132 4.81 4.64 9.20
C ALA A 132 4.90 5.95 8.41
N PRO A 133 5.84 6.09 7.45
CA PRO A 133 5.92 7.28 6.61
C PRO A 133 4.53 7.52 6.00
N PRO A 134 4.03 8.78 5.97
CA PRO A 134 2.77 9.07 5.32
C PRO A 134 2.82 8.52 3.89
N LYS A 135 1.98 7.53 3.61
CA LYS A 135 1.87 6.91 2.29
C LYS A 135 1.49 8.02 1.31
N SER A 136 2.38 8.37 0.38
CA SER A 136 2.05 9.31 -0.69
C SER A 136 0.94 8.70 -1.55
N SER A 137 -0.29 9.14 -1.34
CA SER A 137 -1.37 8.91 -2.30
C SER A 137 -0.96 9.55 -3.62
N ALA A 138 -0.67 8.74 -4.64
CA ALA A 138 -0.52 9.25 -5.99
C ALA A 138 -1.86 9.87 -6.41
N SER A 139 -1.92 11.21 -6.38
CA SER A 139 -3.09 11.96 -6.75
C SER A 139 -3.24 11.87 -8.27
N PHE A 140 -4.20 11.09 -8.75
CA PHE A 140 -4.63 11.17 -10.15
C PHE A 140 -5.22 12.57 -10.37
N VAL A 141 -4.48 13.44 -11.05
CA VAL A 141 -4.97 14.76 -11.46
C VAL A 141 -5.94 14.52 -12.62
N ALA A 142 -7.22 14.31 -12.30
CA ALA A 142 -8.28 14.50 -13.27
C ALA A 142 -8.38 16.01 -13.54
N GLY A 143 -8.00 16.41 -14.75
CA GLY A 143 -7.92 17.80 -15.18
C GLY A 143 -9.21 18.58 -14.91
N ALA A 144 -9.08 19.67 -14.14
CA ALA A 144 -10.11 20.68 -13.99
C ALA A 144 -10.25 21.46 -15.30
N VAL A 145 -11.37 21.27 -16.01
CA VAL A 145 -11.81 22.24 -17.02
C VAL A 145 -12.37 23.45 -16.29
N SER A 146 -11.69 24.58 -16.45
CA SER A 146 -12.13 25.90 -15.98
C SER A 146 -13.38 26.36 -16.73
N ALA A 147 -14.39 26.81 -16.00
CA ALA A 147 -15.39 27.74 -16.51
C ALA A 147 -15.65 28.80 -15.43
N ALA A 148 -15.10 29.99 -15.67
CA ALA A 148 -15.36 31.18 -14.89
C ALA A 148 -16.65 31.86 -15.38
N ALA A 149 -17.51 32.31 -14.46
CA ALA A 149 -18.22 33.59 -14.57
C ALA A 149 -18.91 33.94 -13.23
N ALA A 150 -18.87 35.23 -12.92
CA ALA A 150 -19.10 35.88 -11.64
C ALA A 150 -20.58 36.11 -11.25
N GLY A 151 -20.81 36.42 -9.96
CA GLY A 151 -22.06 37.03 -9.49
C GLY A 151 -22.26 37.01 -7.98
N VAL A 152 -21.71 37.99 -7.28
CA VAL A 152 -21.93 38.30 -5.85
C VAL A 152 -23.24 39.06 -5.67
N VAL A 153 -24.12 38.66 -4.73
CA VAL A 153 -24.84 39.60 -3.81
C VAL A 153 -25.21 38.87 -2.51
N ALA A 154 -24.91 39.51 -1.38
CA ALA A 154 -25.16 39.04 -0.03
C ALA A 154 -26.55 39.47 0.53
N ALA A 155 -27.05 38.64 1.45
CA ALA A 155 -27.83 38.91 2.67
C ALA A 155 -29.01 39.91 2.65
N ALA A 156 -30.18 39.47 3.13
CA ALA A 156 -30.63 39.72 4.51
C ALA A 156 -32.04 39.14 4.73
N ALA A 157 -32.18 38.38 5.82
CA ALA A 157 -33.48 38.02 6.38
C ALA A 157 -33.96 39.17 7.26
N LEU A 158 -35.24 39.57 7.15
CA LEU A 158 -36.02 40.09 8.27
C LEU A 158 -37.49 39.68 8.15
N MET A 159 -38.01 39.29 9.30
CA MET A 159 -39.35 38.81 9.60
C MET A 159 -40.39 39.90 9.37
N PHE A 160 -41.53 39.55 8.78
CA PHE A 160 -42.88 39.60 9.37
C PHE A 160 -43.81 38.71 8.53
#